data_AF-A0A2J8IEE2-F1
#
_entry.id   AF-A0A2J8IEE2-F1
#
_cell.length_a   1.000
_cell.length_b   1.000
_cell.length_c   1.000
_cell.angle_alpha   90.00
_cell.angle_beta   90.00
_cell.angle_gamma   90.00
#
_symmetry.space_group_name_H-M   'P 1'
#
loop_
_entity.id
_entity.type
_entity.pdbx_description
1 polymer ?
#
loop_
_entity_poly.entity_id
_entity_poly.type
_entity_poly.pdbx_seq_one_letter_code
_entity_poly.pdbx_strand_id
1 'polypeptide(L)'
;MAINNSAIRAKNRTARWLTEAFQPPVVVSVQLLVSPVSQPGFPGTMGYGALAALFVCVLPLFVLLMLVRQGKVTDHLVSDRRQRAPVLLMALASILAGLLVLTAAGAPHSVVAMVLAVVSGVVVLAGVSPFWKISGHAAAMSSAAVIGVLMLGPVWLPLLLLIPAVGWSRVVLRAHSAAQVVAGSLFGGVVMAGIWWALQKWMVA
;
A
#
# COMPACT_ATOMS: atom_id res chain seq x y z
N MET A 1 -22.71 -32.85 9.06
CA MET A 1 -22.75 -31.37 9.02
C MET A 1 -22.59 -30.93 7.57
N ALA A 2 -23.70 -30.69 6.86
CA ALA A 2 -23.66 -30.31 5.45
C ALA A 2 -23.08 -28.89 5.35
N ILE A 3 -21.89 -28.78 4.76
CA ILE A 3 -21.26 -27.48 4.54
C ILE A 3 -22.10 -26.74 3.51
N ASN A 4 -22.73 -25.63 3.90
CA ASN A 4 -23.62 -24.87 3.04
C ASN A 4 -22.83 -24.23 1.89
N ASN A 5 -22.92 -24.80 0.69
CA ASN A 5 -22.21 -24.36 -0.51
C ASN A 5 -22.54 -22.90 -0.91
N SER A 6 -23.75 -22.41 -0.56
CA SER A 6 -24.13 -21.00 -0.80
C SER A 6 -23.32 -20.03 0.07
N ALA A 7 -23.12 -20.38 1.35
CA ALA A 7 -22.32 -19.59 2.28
C ALA A 7 -20.84 -19.57 1.89
N ILE A 8 -20.30 -20.68 1.35
CA ILE A 8 -18.95 -20.73 0.79
C ILE A 8 -18.83 -19.82 -0.43
N ARG A 9 -19.78 -19.91 -1.38
CA ARG A 9 -19.77 -19.05 -2.58
C ARG A 9 -19.86 -17.57 -2.22
N ALA A 10 -20.72 -17.21 -1.27
CA ALA A 10 -20.87 -15.85 -0.77
C ALA A 10 -19.59 -15.35 -0.09
N LYS A 11 -19.00 -16.13 0.83
CA LYS A 11 -17.70 -15.81 1.46
C LYS A 11 -16.61 -15.56 0.43
N ASN A 12 -16.55 -16.38 -0.63
CA ASN A 12 -15.57 -16.19 -1.70
C ASN A 12 -15.85 -14.93 -2.53
N ARG A 13 -17.12 -14.54 -2.73
CA ARG A 13 -17.47 -13.29 -3.43
C ARG A 13 -17.10 -12.06 -2.61
N THR A 14 -17.45 -12.02 -1.32
CA THR A 14 -17.09 -10.91 -0.42
C THR A 14 -15.58 -10.78 -0.29
N ALA A 15 -14.86 -11.90 -0.14
CA ALA A 15 -13.40 -11.88 -0.06
C ALA A 15 -12.74 -11.35 -1.34
N ARG A 16 -13.26 -11.71 -2.53
CA ARG A 16 -12.78 -11.17 -3.81
C ARG A 16 -13.03 -9.67 -3.89
N TRP A 17 -14.24 -9.23 -3.57
CA TRP A 17 -14.58 -7.81 -3.58
C TRP A 17 -13.69 -6.99 -2.63
N LEU A 18 -13.46 -7.47 -1.40
CA LEU A 18 -12.52 -6.82 -0.47
C LEU A 18 -11.10 -6.76 -1.03
N THR A 19 -10.62 -7.84 -1.65
CA THR A 19 -9.30 -7.85 -2.28
C THR A 19 -9.20 -6.84 -3.42
N GLU A 20 -10.23 -6.74 -4.26
CA GLU A 20 -10.25 -5.83 -5.42
C GLU A 20 -10.42 -4.36 -5.00
N ALA A 21 -11.29 -4.08 -4.03
CA ALA A 21 -11.51 -2.73 -3.52
C ALA A 21 -10.30 -2.19 -2.74
N PHE A 22 -9.62 -3.06 -1.98
CA PHE A 22 -8.47 -2.70 -1.16
C PHE A 22 -7.15 -3.20 -1.75
N GLN A 23 -7.02 -3.18 -3.08
CA GLN A 23 -5.74 -3.43 -3.72
C GLN A 23 -4.72 -2.37 -3.25
N PRO A 24 -3.44 -2.74 -3.04
CA PRO A 24 -2.43 -1.81 -2.56
C PRO A 24 -2.35 -0.49 -3.35
N PRO A 25 -2.40 -0.46 -4.70
CA PRO A 25 -2.40 0.79 -5.45
C PRO A 25 -3.58 1.70 -5.10
N VAL A 26 -4.77 1.15 -4.85
CA VAL A 26 -5.96 1.93 -4.49
C VAL A 26 -5.80 2.52 -3.10
N VAL A 27 -5.45 1.68 -2.12
CA VAL A 27 -5.28 2.10 -0.71
C VAL A 27 -4.19 3.18 -0.59
N VAL A 28 -3.04 2.96 -1.23
CA VAL A 28 -1.91 3.90 -1.19
C VAL A 28 -2.25 5.19 -1.94
N SER A 29 -2.96 5.12 -3.07
CA SER A 29 -3.39 6.34 -3.78
C SER A 29 -4.32 7.20 -2.93
N VAL A 30 -5.31 6.60 -2.27
CA VAL A 30 -6.21 7.32 -1.35
C VAL A 30 -5.41 7.93 -0.21
N GLN A 31 -4.49 7.18 0.40
CA GLN A 31 -3.64 7.67 1.47
C GLN A 31 -2.77 8.87 1.03
N LEU A 32 -2.20 8.83 -0.18
CA LEU A 32 -1.41 9.93 -0.73
C LEU A 32 -2.26 11.16 -1.05
N LEU A 33 -3.48 10.99 -1.56
CA LEU A 33 -4.42 12.09 -1.81
C LEU A 33 -4.86 12.79 -0.52
N VAL A 34 -5.02 12.04 0.58
CA VAL A 34 -5.42 12.58 1.88
C VAL A 34 -4.22 13.19 2.64
N SER A 35 -2.98 12.79 2.33
CA SER A 35 -1.79 13.25 3.06
C SER A 35 -1.60 14.78 3.19
N PRO A 36 -2.01 15.65 2.26
CA PRO A 36 -1.88 17.10 2.42
C PRO A 36 -2.90 17.72 3.40
N VAL A 37 -3.97 17.00 3.78
CA VAL A 37 -5.09 17.54 4.57
C VAL A 37 -4.64 18.07 5.94
N SER A 38 -3.59 17.49 6.53
CA SER A 38 -3.10 17.88 7.84
C SER A 38 -2.08 19.04 7.81
N GLN A 39 -1.86 19.70 6.66
CA GLN A 39 -0.89 20.79 6.53
C GLN A 39 -1.50 22.09 5.99
N PRO A 40 -0.91 23.26 6.32
CA PRO A 40 -1.32 24.54 5.76
C PRO A 40 -1.29 24.54 4.23
N GLY A 41 -2.21 25.29 3.61
CA GLY A 41 -2.32 25.39 2.16
C GLY A 41 -3.26 24.37 1.51
N PHE A 42 -3.85 23.44 2.27
CA PHE A 42 -5.00 22.66 1.81
C PHE A 42 -6.23 23.57 1.57
N PRO A 43 -7.02 23.40 0.48
CA PRO A 43 -6.93 22.34 -0.54
C PRO A 43 -5.95 22.62 -1.70
N GLY A 44 -5.31 23.78 -1.77
CA GLY A 44 -4.38 24.15 -2.85
C GLY A 44 -3.19 23.18 -3.04
N THR A 45 -2.81 22.46 -1.99
CA THR A 45 -1.73 21.45 -2.02
C THR A 45 -2.19 20.04 -2.44
N MET A 46 -3.47 19.83 -2.75
CA MET A 46 -3.99 18.51 -3.15
C MET A 46 -3.30 17.93 -4.40
N GLY A 47 -2.80 18.80 -5.29
CA GLY A 47 -2.08 18.41 -6.50
C GLY A 47 -0.81 17.61 -6.20
N TYR A 48 -0.14 17.87 -5.08
CA TYR A 48 1.05 17.11 -4.66
C TYR A 48 0.69 15.67 -4.28
N GLY A 49 -0.46 15.45 -3.63
CA GLY A 49 -0.96 14.10 -3.33
C GLY A 49 -1.30 13.32 -4.61
N ALA A 50 -1.90 13.98 -5.60
CA ALA A 50 -2.18 13.38 -6.90
C ALA A 50 -0.90 13.06 -7.69
N LEU A 51 0.08 13.97 -7.67
CA LEU A 51 1.40 13.76 -8.27
C LEU A 51 2.14 12.60 -7.61
N ALA A 52 2.07 12.49 -6.28
CA ALA A 52 2.61 11.34 -5.56
C ALA A 52 1.91 10.04 -5.99
N ALA A 53 0.58 10.01 -6.03
CA ALA A 53 -0.17 8.82 -6.46
C ALA A 53 0.16 8.41 -7.91
N LEU A 54 0.42 9.37 -8.80
CA LEU A 54 0.87 9.10 -10.16
C LEU A 54 2.18 8.31 -10.17
N PHE A 55 3.22 8.77 -9.47
CA PHE A 55 4.53 8.11 -9.47
C PHE A 55 4.58 6.84 -8.61
N VAL A 56 3.79 6.78 -7.54
CA VAL A 56 3.81 5.66 -6.59
C VAL A 56 2.91 4.50 -7.02
N CYS A 57 1.79 4.79 -7.69
CA CYS A 57 0.78 3.78 -8.01
C CYS A 57 0.51 3.67 -9.51
N VAL A 58 0.12 4.77 -10.15
CA VAL A 58 -0.38 4.73 -11.55
C VAL A 58 0.72 4.34 -12.52
N LEU A 59 1.87 5.01 -12.47
CA LEU A 59 2.98 4.77 -13.40
C LEU A 59 3.59 3.37 -13.24
N PRO A 60 3.92 2.88 -12.02
CA PRO A 60 4.40 1.50 -11.84
C PRO A 60 3.39 0.45 -12.31
N LEU A 61 2.10 0.64 -12.03
CA LEU A 61 1.05 -0.28 -12.45
C LEU A 61 0.90 -0.28 -13.98
N PHE A 62 0.92 0.91 -14.59
CA PHE A 62 0.85 1.05 -16.04
C PHE A 62 2.01 0.32 -16.73
N VAL A 63 3.25 0.53 -16.26
CA VAL A 63 4.44 -0.15 -16.80
C VAL A 63 4.34 -1.67 -16.59
N LEU A 64 3.90 -2.13 -15.41
CA LEU A 64 3.68 -3.55 -15.15
C LEU A 64 2.67 -4.16 -16.14
N LEU A 65 1.53 -3.50 -16.36
CA LEU A 65 0.52 -3.98 -17.31
C LEU A 65 1.05 -4.00 -18.76
N MET A 66 1.88 -3.04 -19.14
CA MET A 66 2.58 -3.08 -20.44
C MET A 66 3.53 -4.26 -20.53
N LEU A 67 4.33 -4.54 -19.49
CA LEU A 67 5.24 -5.68 -19.47
C LEU A 67 4.50 -7.03 -19.56
N VAL A 68 3.33 -7.13 -18.91
CA VAL A 68 2.45 -8.31 -19.03
C VAL A 68 1.92 -8.44 -20.45
N ARG A 69 1.44 -7.35 -21.06
CA ARG A 69 0.98 -7.34 -22.46
C ARG A 69 2.09 -7.71 -23.46
N GLN A 70 3.34 -7.37 -23.16
CA GLN A 70 4.51 -7.74 -23.94
C GLN A 70 5.01 -9.17 -23.67
N GLY A 71 4.37 -9.92 -22.76
CA GLY A 71 4.80 -11.27 -22.39
C GLY A 71 6.09 -11.33 -21.56
N LYS A 72 6.61 -10.18 -21.09
CA LYS A 72 7.84 -10.09 -20.28
C LYS A 72 7.61 -10.44 -18.81
N VAL A 73 6.38 -10.27 -18.33
CA VAL A 73 5.93 -10.64 -16.99
C VAL A 73 4.73 -11.56 -17.13
N THR A 74 4.69 -12.63 -16.34
CA THR A 74 3.68 -13.70 -16.50
C THR A 74 2.26 -13.19 -16.24
N ASP A 75 2.08 -12.38 -15.21
CA ASP A 75 0.79 -11.84 -14.79
C ASP A 75 0.96 -10.62 -13.89
N HIS A 76 -0.10 -9.81 -13.76
CA HIS A 76 -0.07 -8.61 -12.90
C HIS A 76 0.05 -8.92 -11.40
N LEU A 77 -0.24 -10.15 -10.98
CA LEU A 77 -0.02 -10.61 -9.60
C LEU A 77 1.44 -11.03 -9.35
N VAL A 78 2.28 -11.02 -10.39
CA VAL A 78 3.69 -11.42 -10.36
C VAL A 78 3.85 -12.76 -9.64
N SER A 79 3.17 -13.76 -10.18
CA SER A 79 3.08 -15.11 -9.64
C SER A 79 4.46 -15.78 -9.59
N ASP A 80 5.31 -15.53 -10.60
CA ASP A 80 6.70 -15.96 -10.60
C ASP A 80 7.54 -15.12 -9.61
N ARG A 81 8.13 -15.82 -8.63
CA ARG A 81 8.99 -15.20 -7.61
C ARG A 81 10.21 -14.51 -8.21
N ARG A 82 10.74 -14.99 -9.33
CA ARG A 82 11.92 -14.40 -10.00
C ARG A 82 11.64 -13.01 -10.57
N GLN A 83 10.37 -12.75 -10.92
CA GLN A 83 9.94 -11.47 -11.50
C GLN A 83 9.59 -10.41 -10.43
N ARG A 84 9.42 -10.81 -9.15
CA ARG A 84 9.00 -9.90 -8.08
C ARG A 84 10.02 -8.82 -7.77
N ALA A 85 11.28 -9.19 -7.56
CA ALA A 85 12.32 -8.21 -7.25
C ALA A 85 12.52 -7.20 -8.39
N PRO A 86 12.63 -7.60 -9.68
CA PRO A 86 12.68 -6.65 -10.79
C PRO A 86 11.49 -5.69 -10.85
N VAL A 87 10.25 -6.20 -10.67
CA VAL A 87 9.04 -5.35 -10.69
C VAL A 87 9.03 -4.38 -9.51
N LEU A 88 9.44 -4.81 -8.31
CA LEU A 88 9.52 -3.95 -7.13
C LEU A 88 10.63 -2.90 -7.26
N LEU A 89 11.78 -3.25 -7.86
CA LEU A 89 12.87 -2.30 -8.14
C LEU A 89 12.46 -1.27 -9.19
N MET A 90 11.73 -1.67 -10.23
CA MET A 90 11.15 -0.75 -11.21
C MET A 90 10.16 0.22 -10.53
N ALA A 91 9.27 -0.29 -9.67
CA ALA A 91 8.37 0.55 -8.90
C ALA A 91 9.13 1.51 -7.98
N LEU A 92 10.18 1.03 -7.31
CA LEU A 92 11.05 1.85 -6.46
C LEU A 92 11.72 2.97 -7.26
N ALA A 93 12.23 2.70 -8.46
CA ALA A 93 12.82 3.73 -9.32
C ALA A 93 11.79 4.83 -9.68
N SER A 94 10.56 4.44 -10.03
CA SER A 94 9.46 5.39 -10.28
C SER A 94 9.12 6.23 -9.04
N ILE A 95 9.06 5.61 -7.87
CA ILE A 95 8.78 6.29 -6.61
C ILE A 95 9.88 7.29 -6.27
N LEU A 96 11.15 6.91 -6.42
CA LEU A 96 12.29 7.79 -6.17
C LEU A 96 12.33 8.97 -7.14
N ALA A 97 12.03 8.75 -8.43
CA ALA A 97 11.88 9.84 -9.39
C ALA A 97 10.75 10.80 -8.99
N GLY A 98 9.59 10.26 -8.59
CA GLY A 98 8.48 11.06 -8.08
C GLY A 98 8.82 11.85 -6.82
N LEU A 99 9.59 11.25 -5.91
CA LEU A 99 10.08 11.92 -4.70
C LEU A 99 10.96 13.12 -5.05
N LEU A 100 11.90 12.97 -5.99
CA LEU A 100 12.76 14.07 -6.46
C LEU A 100 11.92 15.21 -7.07
N VAL A 101 10.93 14.88 -7.89
CA VAL A 101 10.02 15.86 -8.49
C VAL A 101 9.21 16.58 -7.41
N LEU A 102 8.65 15.85 -6.45
CA LEU A 102 7.88 16.42 -5.34
C LEU A 102 8.74 17.36 -4.49
N THR A 103 9.97 16.95 -4.14
CA THR A 103 10.87 17.79 -3.35
C THR A 103 11.30 19.04 -4.11
N ALA A 104 11.57 18.93 -5.42
CA ALA A 104 11.92 20.07 -6.26
C ALA A 104 10.74 21.04 -6.44
N ALA A 105 9.51 20.53 -6.44
CA ALA A 105 8.29 21.32 -6.55
C ALA A 105 7.81 21.91 -5.20
N GLY A 106 8.58 21.74 -4.11
CA GLY A 106 8.22 22.27 -2.80
C GLY A 106 7.01 21.58 -2.17
N ALA A 107 6.84 20.27 -2.39
CA ALA A 107 5.72 19.51 -1.84
C ALA A 107 5.67 19.59 -0.29
N PRO A 108 4.46 19.60 0.30
CA PRO A 108 4.29 19.60 1.74
C PRO A 108 4.99 18.40 2.39
N HIS A 109 5.57 18.61 3.59
CA HIS A 109 6.31 17.55 4.28
C HIS A 109 5.46 16.32 4.57
N SER A 110 4.14 16.45 4.73
CA SER A 110 3.24 15.31 4.91
C SER A 110 3.19 14.38 3.71
N VAL A 111 3.27 14.92 2.49
CA VAL A 111 3.31 14.13 1.25
C VAL A 111 4.66 13.42 1.14
N VAL A 112 5.75 14.15 1.40
CA VAL A 112 7.12 13.61 1.33
C VAL A 112 7.33 12.48 2.36
N ALA A 113 6.91 12.69 3.61
CA ALA A 113 6.97 11.67 4.66
C ALA A 113 6.14 10.43 4.29
N MET A 114 4.98 10.62 3.65
CA MET A 114 4.14 9.52 3.19
C MET A 114 4.84 8.69 2.10
N VAL A 115 5.44 9.36 1.11
CA VAL A 115 6.18 8.68 0.04
C VAL A 115 7.39 7.93 0.60
N LEU A 116 8.14 8.52 1.53
CA LEU A 116 9.27 7.87 2.19
C LEU A 116 8.84 6.63 3.01
N ALA A 117 7.70 6.69 3.70
CA ALA A 117 7.14 5.53 4.36
C ALA A 117 6.79 4.42 3.36
N VAL A 118 6.21 4.75 2.20
CA VAL A 118 5.97 3.79 1.11
C VAL A 118 7.27 3.22 0.55
N VAL A 119 8.30 4.04 0.33
CA VAL A 119 9.64 3.60 -0.10
C VAL A 119 10.19 2.55 0.86
N SER A 120 10.11 2.78 2.18
CA SER A 120 10.55 1.79 3.17
C SER A 120 9.80 0.46 3.03
N GLY A 121 8.49 0.53 2.78
CA GLY A 121 7.64 -0.62 2.51
C GLY A 121 8.12 -1.42 1.30
N VAL A 122 8.35 -0.73 0.17
CA VAL A 122 8.80 -1.35 -1.08
C VAL A 122 10.21 -1.95 -0.95
N VAL A 123 11.14 -1.27 -0.27
CA VAL A 123 12.51 -1.76 -0.04
C VAL A 123 12.48 -3.06 0.78
N VAL A 124 11.75 -3.07 1.89
CA VAL A 124 11.64 -4.29 2.72
C VAL A 124 10.93 -5.41 1.96
N LEU A 125 9.86 -5.10 1.22
CA LEU A 125 9.19 -6.08 0.37
C LEU A 125 10.13 -6.65 -0.70
N ALA A 126 10.94 -5.80 -1.35
CA ALA A 126 11.91 -6.23 -2.36
C ALA A 126 12.99 -7.13 -1.76
N GLY A 127 13.48 -6.81 -0.56
CA GLY A 127 14.50 -7.60 0.14
C GLY A 127 13.98 -8.92 0.72
N VAL A 128 12.76 -8.93 1.26
CA VAL A 128 12.20 -10.11 1.94
C VAL A 128 11.47 -11.05 0.98
N SER A 129 10.80 -10.51 -0.06
CA SER A 129 9.96 -11.31 -0.97
C SER A 129 10.64 -12.48 -1.71
N PRO A 130 11.96 -12.46 -1.99
CA PRO A 130 12.66 -13.63 -2.54
C PRO A 130 12.69 -14.81 -1.56
N PHE A 131 12.80 -14.54 -0.25
CA PHE A 131 12.95 -15.54 0.80
C PHE A 131 11.61 -15.94 1.42
N TRP A 132 10.72 -14.97 1.66
CA TRP A 132 9.45 -15.20 2.33
C TRP A 132 8.33 -14.29 1.82
N LYS A 133 7.16 -14.88 1.54
CA LYS A 133 6.03 -14.16 0.96
C LYS A 133 5.21 -13.44 2.04
N ILE A 134 5.54 -12.18 2.32
CA ILE A 134 4.71 -11.33 3.18
C ILE A 134 3.49 -10.78 2.43
N SER A 135 2.40 -10.46 3.14
CA SER A 135 1.18 -9.92 2.50
C SER A 135 1.25 -8.40 2.29
N GLY A 136 1.47 -7.98 1.04
CA GLY A 136 1.46 -6.55 0.68
C GLY A 136 0.09 -5.87 0.87
N HIS A 137 -1.03 -6.61 0.75
CA HIS A 137 -2.36 -6.07 1.05
C HIS A 137 -2.52 -5.76 2.55
N ALA A 138 -2.06 -6.67 3.41
CA ALA A 138 -2.10 -6.47 4.85
C ALA A 138 -1.18 -5.33 5.29
N ALA A 139 0.02 -5.22 4.69
CA ALA A 139 0.95 -4.12 4.95
C ALA A 139 0.38 -2.75 4.50
N ALA A 140 -0.12 -2.66 3.27
CA ALA A 140 -0.71 -1.41 2.76
C ALA A 140 -1.92 -0.97 3.60
N MET A 141 -2.86 -1.90 3.89
CA MET A 141 -4.06 -1.57 4.65
C MET A 141 -3.76 -1.19 6.11
N SER A 142 -2.85 -1.90 6.78
CA SER A 142 -2.46 -1.56 8.16
C SER A 142 -1.73 -0.23 8.25
N SER A 143 -0.78 0.02 7.34
CA SER A 143 -0.09 1.32 7.23
C SER A 143 -1.10 2.45 7.02
N ALA A 144 -2.00 2.32 6.03
CA ALA A 144 -3.00 3.34 5.73
C ALA A 144 -3.98 3.59 6.88
N ALA A 145 -4.48 2.52 7.52
CA ALA A 145 -5.41 2.65 8.63
C ALA A 145 -4.76 3.31 9.85
N VAL A 146 -3.56 2.86 10.25
CA VAL A 146 -2.86 3.41 11.41
C VAL A 146 -2.46 4.88 11.16
N ILE A 147 -1.84 5.17 10.02
CA ILE A 147 -1.47 6.56 9.67
C ILE A 147 -2.71 7.44 9.58
N GLY A 148 -3.81 6.95 8.98
CA GLY A 148 -5.08 7.67 8.90
C GLY A 148 -5.63 8.04 10.28
N VAL A 149 -5.62 7.10 11.24
CA VAL A 149 -6.04 7.37 12.63
C VAL A 149 -5.11 8.38 13.31
N LEU A 150 -3.80 8.23 13.16
CA LEU A 150 -2.83 9.15 13.77
C LEU A 150 -2.93 10.57 13.19
N MET A 151 -3.27 10.68 11.91
CA MET A 151 -3.34 11.96 11.19
C MET A 151 -4.70 12.66 11.36
N LEU A 152 -5.79 11.92 11.36
CA LEU A 152 -7.16 12.47 11.35
C LEU A 152 -7.86 12.37 12.72
N GLY A 153 -7.24 11.70 13.70
CA GLY A 153 -7.72 11.61 15.07
C GLY A 153 -8.57 10.37 15.38
N PRO A 154 -8.97 10.21 16.66
CA PRO A 154 -9.56 8.98 17.19
C PRO A 154 -10.93 8.62 16.61
N VAL A 155 -11.65 9.58 16.02
CA VAL A 155 -12.93 9.30 15.33
C VAL A 155 -12.76 8.31 14.17
N TRP A 156 -11.55 8.19 13.64
CA TRP A 156 -11.21 7.27 12.55
C TRP A 156 -10.74 5.88 13.00
N LEU A 157 -10.76 5.58 14.31
CA LEU A 157 -10.46 4.24 14.85
C LEU A 157 -11.19 3.08 14.13
N PRO A 158 -12.44 3.24 13.64
CA PRO A 158 -13.09 2.19 12.85
C PRO A 158 -12.31 1.73 11.61
N LEU A 159 -11.40 2.53 11.05
CA LEU A 159 -10.53 2.12 9.94
C LEU A 159 -9.67 0.89 10.28
N LEU A 160 -9.33 0.69 11.55
CA LEU A 160 -8.54 -0.46 12.00
C LEU A 160 -9.26 -1.79 11.76
N LEU A 161 -10.60 -1.80 11.67
CA LEU A 161 -11.39 -2.99 11.34
C LEU A 161 -11.17 -3.48 9.90
N LEU A 162 -10.66 -2.61 9.02
CA LEU A 162 -10.30 -3.00 7.65
C LEU A 162 -9.09 -3.94 7.62
N ILE A 163 -8.21 -3.87 8.62
CA ILE A 163 -7.02 -4.72 8.70
C ILE A 163 -7.41 -6.22 8.79
N PRO A 164 -8.21 -6.67 9.78
CA PRO A 164 -8.65 -8.05 9.84
C PRO A 164 -9.60 -8.40 8.68
N ALA A 165 -10.41 -7.48 8.17
CA ALA A 165 -11.30 -7.75 7.03
C ALA A 165 -10.51 -8.06 5.74
N VAL A 166 -9.53 -7.22 5.40
CA VAL A 166 -8.63 -7.45 4.26
C VAL A 166 -7.78 -8.69 4.51
N GLY A 167 -7.21 -8.84 5.71
CA GLY A 167 -6.42 -10.01 6.10
C GLY A 167 -7.18 -11.33 5.95
N TRP A 168 -8.43 -11.37 6.44
CA TRP A 168 -9.33 -12.51 6.27
C TRP A 168 -9.55 -12.87 4.80
N SER A 169 -9.77 -11.85 3.95
CA SER A 169 -9.95 -12.09 2.52
C SER A 169 -8.74 -12.78 1.88
N ARG A 170 -7.51 -12.43 2.30
CA ARG A 170 -6.27 -13.04 1.80
C ARG A 170 -6.11 -14.50 2.22
N VAL A 171 -6.55 -14.84 3.43
CA VAL A 171 -6.48 -16.22 3.95
C VAL A 171 -7.55 -17.09 3.31
N VAL A 172 -8.80 -16.61 3.22
CA VAL A 172 -9.92 -17.38 2.64
C VAL A 172 -9.70 -17.65 1.15
N LEU A 173 -9.16 -16.67 0.41
CA LEU A 173 -8.79 -16.85 -0.99
C LEU A 173 -7.50 -17.66 -1.19
N ARG A 174 -6.90 -18.16 -0.09
CA ARG A 174 -5.65 -18.94 -0.09
C ARG A 174 -4.48 -18.21 -0.77
N ALA A 175 -4.52 -16.88 -0.78
CA ALA A 175 -3.46 -16.06 -1.37
C ALA A 175 -2.23 -15.98 -0.43
N HIS A 176 -2.47 -16.03 0.89
CA HIS A 176 -1.46 -15.98 1.95
C HIS A 176 -1.88 -16.83 3.16
N SER A 177 -0.91 -17.28 3.95
CA SER A 177 -1.18 -17.87 5.27
C SER A 177 -1.45 -16.80 6.32
N ALA A 178 -2.06 -17.18 7.45
CA ALA A 178 -2.31 -16.26 8.56
C ALA A 178 -1.02 -15.60 9.07
N ALA A 179 0.09 -16.35 9.18
CA ALA A 179 1.38 -15.81 9.59
C ALA A 179 1.91 -14.73 8.63
N GLN A 180 1.73 -14.92 7.32
CA GLN A 180 2.13 -13.94 6.29
C GLN A 180 1.28 -12.66 6.35
N VAL A 181 0.00 -12.79 6.70
CA VAL A 181 -0.91 -11.65 6.92
C VAL A 181 -0.52 -10.89 8.18
N VAL A 182 -0.33 -11.59 9.31
CA VAL A 182 0.08 -10.96 10.58
C VAL A 182 1.40 -10.22 10.44
N ALA A 183 2.42 -10.83 9.84
CA ALA A 183 3.69 -10.15 9.61
C ALA A 183 3.54 -8.93 8.70
N GLY A 184 2.71 -9.02 7.65
CA GLY A 184 2.38 -7.88 6.80
C GLY A 184 1.71 -6.76 7.58
N SER A 185 0.72 -7.08 8.41
CA SER A 185 0.01 -6.11 9.25
C SER A 185 0.92 -5.44 10.28
N LEU A 186 1.81 -6.19 10.93
CA LEU A 186 2.78 -5.62 11.87
C LEU A 186 3.79 -4.73 11.16
N PHE A 187 4.30 -5.17 10.01
CA PHE A 187 5.23 -4.37 9.23
C PHE A 187 4.61 -3.04 8.76
N GLY A 188 3.40 -3.07 8.19
CA GLY A 188 2.72 -1.85 7.76
C GLY A 188 2.30 -0.95 8.93
N GLY A 189 1.60 -1.52 9.92
CA GLY A 189 1.02 -0.76 11.02
C GLY A 189 2.03 -0.26 12.07
N VAL A 190 3.20 -0.90 12.19
CA VAL A 190 4.23 -0.51 13.17
C VAL A 190 5.42 0.14 12.48
N VAL A 191 6.05 -0.52 11.52
CA VAL A 191 7.31 -0.04 10.93
C VAL A 191 7.03 1.11 9.96
N MET A 192 6.17 0.93 8.96
CA MET A 192 5.89 1.99 7.99
C MET A 192 5.21 3.20 8.65
N ALA A 193 4.21 2.97 9.51
CA ALA A 193 3.57 4.02 10.27
C ALA A 193 4.52 4.74 11.24
N GLY A 194 5.43 4.00 11.90
CA GLY A 194 6.44 4.56 12.78
C GLY A 194 7.45 5.43 12.04
N ILE A 195 7.89 5.00 10.85
CA ILE A 195 8.76 5.80 9.96
C ILE A 195 8.05 7.10 9.55
N TRP A 196 6.79 7.00 9.09
CA TRP A 196 5.99 8.18 8.77
C TRP A 196 5.89 9.15 9.95
N TRP A 197 5.58 8.64 11.14
CA TRP A 197 5.44 9.47 12.34
C TRP A 197 6.74 10.16 12.76
N ALA A 198 7.86 9.43 12.71
CA ALA A 198 9.18 9.98 13.00
C ALA A 198 9.58 11.08 11.99
N LEU A 199 9.37 10.84 10.70
CA LEU A 199 9.64 11.81 9.63
C LEU A 199 8.75 13.05 9.78
N GLN A 200 7.45 12.85 10.03
CA GLN A 200 6.51 13.94 10.20
C GLN A 200 6.91 14.86 11.37
N LYS A 201 7.36 14.27 12.49
CA LYS A 201 7.88 15.05 13.61
C LYS A 201 9.18 15.77 13.26
N TRP A 202 10.11 15.09 12.60
CA TRP A 202 11.41 15.67 12.28
C TRP A 202 11.33 16.82 11.26
N MET A 203 10.43 16.74 10.30
CA MET A 203 10.28 17.75 9.25
C MET A 203 9.40 18.95 9.65
N VAL A 204 8.63 18.83 10.74
CA VAL A 204 7.74 19.90 11.25
C VAL A 204 8.28 20.53 12.53
N ALA A 205 9.31 19.94 13.16
CA ALA A 205 10.05 20.51 14.28
C ALA A 205 11.02 21.61 13.79
#